data_AF-A0A484XYY7-F1
#
_entry.id   AF-A0A484XYY7-F1
#
_cell.length_a   1.000
_cell.length_b   1.000
_cell.length_c   1.000
_cell.angle_alpha   90.00
_cell.angle_beta   90.00
_cell.angle_gamma   90.00
#
_symmetry.space_group_name_H-M   'P 1'
#
loop_
_entity.id
_entity.type
_entity.pdbx_description
1 polymer ?
#
loop_
_entity_poly.entity_id
_entity_poly.type
_entity_poly.pdbx_seq_one_letter_code
_entity_poly.pdbx_strand_id
1 'polypeptide(L)'
;MHTHKRYLAPVAAALVLVLAGCQTASNKSADATGTPAKPGQAQPAQAATPGAPATPEAQAAATAAQVGFYIAQTKQEAGLLEVPLQDGKLYVQRTPVLTRGDLVEAAAMVDQQGQNFVGLRFNDAGARKLSEISSKNVGNMLALVINRELVAAPRISEPLDRGVLAFGTPNAQAAAEIAAAIRGDDPAAEPAPSGATQPGAAPAPTVPAQSGS
;
A
#
# COMPACT_ATOMS: atom_id res chain seq x y z
N MET A 1 1.98 -39.85 20.57
CA MET A 1 2.51 -41.18 20.15
C MET A 1 1.71 -41.63 18.95
N HIS A 2 2.36 -42.04 17.86
CA HIS A 2 1.70 -42.51 16.63
C HIS A 2 1.42 -44.02 16.70
N THR A 3 0.29 -44.46 16.16
CA THR A 3 0.10 -45.86 15.77
C THR A 3 -0.65 -45.94 14.44
N HIS A 4 0.03 -46.46 13.42
CA HIS A 4 -0.46 -46.50 12.04
C HIS A 4 -1.44 -47.66 11.83
N LYS A 5 -2.46 -47.45 10.98
CA LYS A 5 -3.16 -48.55 10.31
C LYS A 5 -2.74 -48.58 8.84
N ARG A 6 -1.86 -49.54 8.51
CA ARG A 6 -1.40 -49.82 7.14
C ARG A 6 -2.50 -50.55 6.38
N TYR A 7 -2.71 -50.21 5.13
CA TYR A 7 -3.37 -51.10 4.17
C TYR A 7 -2.58 -51.12 2.86
N LEU A 8 -2.47 -52.30 2.26
CA LEU A 8 -1.61 -52.57 1.11
C LEU A 8 -2.35 -52.34 -0.22
N ALA A 9 -1.54 -52.10 -1.25
CA ALA A 9 -1.88 -51.88 -2.67
C ALA A 9 -2.30 -53.24 -3.36
N PRO A 10 -2.40 -53.39 -4.71
CA PRO A 10 -2.04 -52.47 -5.80
C PRO A 10 -2.98 -52.44 -7.04
N VAL A 11 -2.61 -51.67 -8.08
CA VAL A 11 -2.33 -52.11 -9.49
C VAL A 11 -2.45 -50.94 -10.47
N ALA A 12 -1.38 -50.77 -11.29
CA ALA A 12 -1.23 -50.22 -12.67
C ALA A 12 -2.34 -49.36 -13.37
N ALA A 13 -2.07 -48.48 -14.35
CA ALA A 13 -0.86 -47.83 -14.88
C ALA A 13 -1.28 -46.83 -16.02
N ALA A 14 -0.31 -46.08 -16.59
CA ALA A 14 -0.35 -45.39 -17.92
C ALA A 14 -1.28 -44.16 -18.10
N LEU A 15 -1.10 -43.24 -19.06
CA LEU A 15 0.08 -42.63 -19.77
C LEU A 15 -0.44 -41.48 -20.70
N VAL A 16 0.36 -40.43 -20.99
CA VAL A 16 0.22 -39.41 -22.11
C VAL A 16 -0.96 -38.39 -21.97
N LEU A 17 -0.89 -37.04 -22.03
CA LEU A 17 -0.22 -35.95 -22.83
C LEU A 17 -1.05 -35.48 -24.06
N VAL A 18 -1.36 -34.16 -24.18
CA VAL A 18 -1.42 -33.28 -25.41
C VAL A 18 -2.42 -32.09 -25.33
N LEU A 19 -2.03 -31.03 -26.05
CA LEU A 19 -2.37 -29.59 -26.09
C LEU A 19 -3.71 -29.14 -26.76
N ALA A 20 -4.07 -27.87 -26.45
CA ALA A 20 -4.48 -26.75 -27.36
C ALA A 20 -5.95 -26.48 -27.84
N GLY A 21 -6.33 -25.19 -27.73
CA GLY A 21 -7.30 -24.42 -28.57
C GLY A 21 -8.80 -24.51 -28.20
N CYS A 22 -9.71 -23.64 -28.69
CA CYS A 22 -9.69 -22.21 -29.05
C CYS A 22 -11.10 -21.78 -29.56
N GLN A 23 -11.62 -20.58 -29.24
CA GLN A 23 -12.76 -19.90 -29.95
C GLN A 23 -14.14 -20.64 -29.90
N THR A 24 -15.35 -20.13 -30.24
CA THR A 24 -15.96 -18.78 -30.32
C THR A 24 -17.50 -18.90 -30.50
N ALA A 25 -18.26 -17.82 -30.23
CA ALA A 25 -19.55 -17.42 -30.82
C ALA A 25 -20.86 -18.28 -30.72
N SER A 26 -21.85 -17.64 -30.07
CA SER A 26 -23.19 -17.30 -30.63
C SER A 26 -24.38 -18.28 -30.67
N ASN A 27 -25.41 -17.86 -29.92
CA ASN A 27 -26.86 -17.83 -30.20
C ASN A 27 -27.63 -19.05 -30.74
N LYS A 28 -28.65 -19.39 -29.95
CA LYS A 28 -29.74 -20.32 -30.25
C LYS A 28 -30.84 -19.64 -31.07
N SER A 29 -31.09 -20.16 -32.27
CA SER A 29 -32.35 -19.99 -33.02
C SER A 29 -32.80 -21.37 -33.49
N ALA A 30 -34.10 -21.64 -33.48
CA ALA A 30 -34.67 -22.93 -33.86
C ALA A 30 -35.28 -22.85 -35.26
N ASP A 31 -35.11 -23.90 -36.08
CA ASP A 31 -36.22 -24.70 -36.65
C ASP A 31 -35.70 -25.93 -37.43
N ALA A 32 -36.61 -26.88 -37.71
CA ALA A 32 -36.62 -27.86 -38.80
C ALA A 32 -35.53 -28.97 -38.91
N THR A 33 -35.95 -30.16 -38.45
CA THR A 33 -35.91 -31.43 -39.23
C THR A 33 -34.57 -32.18 -39.43
N GLY A 34 -34.42 -33.34 -38.78
CA GLY A 34 -33.51 -34.41 -39.22
C GLY A 34 -32.79 -35.20 -38.10
N THR A 35 -33.30 -36.39 -37.76
CA THR A 35 -32.60 -37.45 -36.99
C THR A 35 -32.46 -38.68 -37.90
N PRO A 36 -31.50 -39.64 -37.71
CA PRO A 36 -30.32 -39.74 -36.83
C PRO A 36 -28.99 -39.84 -37.69
N ALA A 37 -27.81 -40.37 -37.33
CA ALA A 37 -27.34 -41.19 -36.18
C ALA A 37 -25.81 -41.14 -35.89
N LYS A 38 -25.50 -41.54 -34.64
CA LYS A 38 -24.36 -42.29 -34.03
C LYS A 38 -23.51 -43.21 -34.97
N PRO A 39 -22.24 -43.62 -34.65
CA PRO A 39 -21.40 -43.42 -33.42
C PRO A 39 -19.94 -42.92 -33.63
N GLY A 40 -19.26 -42.57 -32.52
CA GLY A 40 -17.79 -42.76 -32.43
C GLY A 40 -17.07 -42.05 -31.27
N GLN A 41 -16.86 -42.75 -30.13
CA GLN A 41 -15.65 -42.80 -29.27
C GLN A 41 -14.91 -41.48 -28.87
N ALA A 42 -14.45 -41.22 -27.63
CA ALA A 42 -14.37 -41.98 -26.39
C ALA A 42 -14.23 -41.05 -25.14
N GLN A 43 -14.33 -41.63 -23.94
CA GLN A 43 -13.96 -41.07 -22.62
C GLN A 43 -12.55 -41.57 -22.21
N PRO A 44 -11.93 -41.16 -21.07
CA PRO A 44 -12.16 -39.99 -20.18
C PRO A 44 -10.85 -39.25 -19.77
N ALA A 45 -10.95 -38.10 -19.09
CA ALA A 45 -9.99 -37.69 -18.03
C ALA A 45 -10.48 -36.45 -17.26
N GLN A 46 -10.30 -36.44 -15.94
CA GLN A 46 -10.46 -35.24 -15.11
C GLN A 46 -9.14 -34.46 -15.09
N ALA A 47 -9.17 -33.18 -15.44
CA ALA A 47 -8.06 -32.27 -15.24
C ALA A 47 -8.48 -31.18 -14.25
N ALA A 48 -7.72 -31.02 -13.16
CA ALA A 48 -7.75 -29.79 -12.39
C ALA A 48 -7.24 -28.65 -13.29
N THR A 49 -7.80 -27.46 -13.15
CA THR A 49 -7.33 -26.23 -13.82
C THR A 49 -6.46 -25.39 -12.88
N PRO A 50 -5.12 -25.57 -12.88
CA PRO A 50 -4.22 -24.51 -12.44
C PRO A 50 -4.12 -23.43 -13.53
N GLY A 51 -3.97 -22.17 -13.12
CA GLY A 51 -3.53 -21.10 -14.01
C GLY A 51 -4.58 -20.52 -14.96
N ALA A 52 -5.57 -19.80 -14.41
CA ALA A 52 -6.05 -18.62 -15.13
C ALA A 52 -4.92 -17.57 -15.07
N PRO A 53 -4.37 -17.09 -16.20
CA PRO A 53 -3.46 -15.96 -16.17
C PRO A 53 -4.26 -14.73 -15.70
N ALA A 54 -3.89 -14.17 -14.55
CA ALA A 54 -4.38 -12.86 -14.15
C ALA A 54 -3.89 -11.85 -15.20
N THR A 55 -4.83 -11.26 -15.96
CA THR A 55 -4.50 -10.34 -17.05
C THR A 55 -3.63 -9.19 -16.53
N PRO A 56 -2.41 -8.98 -17.04
CA PRO A 56 -1.52 -7.91 -16.57
C PRO A 56 -2.12 -6.50 -16.72
N GLU A 57 -3.06 -6.34 -17.65
CA GLU A 57 -3.64 -5.04 -18.03
C GLU A 57 -4.55 -4.41 -16.97
N ALA A 58 -5.05 -5.17 -15.98
CA ALA A 58 -5.76 -4.61 -14.83
C ALA A 58 -4.83 -3.89 -13.83
N GLN A 59 -3.50 -4.02 -13.99
CA GLN A 59 -2.50 -3.39 -13.13
C GLN A 59 -1.88 -2.13 -13.76
N ALA A 60 -2.12 -1.87 -15.05
CA ALA A 60 -1.54 -0.74 -15.79
C ALA A 60 -2.30 0.60 -15.64
N ALA A 61 -3.51 0.60 -15.08
CA ALA A 61 -4.39 1.78 -15.04
C ALA A 61 -4.21 2.71 -13.82
N ALA A 62 -3.06 2.68 -13.16
CA ALA A 62 -2.82 3.39 -11.89
C ALA A 62 -1.40 3.99 -11.76
N THR A 63 -0.96 4.73 -12.78
CA THR A 63 0.38 5.39 -12.84
C THR A 63 0.49 6.67 -11.99
N ALA A 64 -0.51 7.00 -11.17
CA ALA A 64 -0.39 8.03 -10.14
C ALA A 64 -0.08 7.37 -8.78
N ALA A 65 0.87 7.93 -8.03
CA ALA A 65 1.25 7.41 -6.72
C ALA A 65 0.01 7.32 -5.80
N GLN A 66 -0.45 6.10 -5.53
CA GLN A 66 -1.72 5.90 -4.80
C GLN A 66 -1.49 6.06 -3.31
N VAL A 67 -1.64 7.29 -2.82
CA VAL A 67 -1.56 7.65 -1.39
C VAL A 67 -2.93 7.48 -0.73
N GLY A 68 -2.99 6.62 0.29
CA GLY A 68 -4.15 6.43 1.14
C GLY A 68 -3.74 6.37 2.62
N PHE A 69 -4.57 6.96 3.48
CA PHE A 69 -4.44 6.85 4.93
C PHE A 69 -5.52 5.93 5.47
N TYR A 70 -5.16 5.01 6.36
CA TYR A 70 -6.03 3.97 6.89
C TYR A 70 -5.91 3.91 8.41
N ILE A 71 -7.00 3.62 9.10
CA ILE A 71 -6.92 3.30 10.53
C ILE A 71 -6.34 1.90 10.69
N ALA A 72 -5.36 1.78 11.58
CA ALA A 72 -4.65 0.55 11.88
C ALA A 72 -4.60 0.30 13.40
N GLN A 73 -4.68 -0.97 13.80
CA GLN A 73 -4.74 -1.41 15.18
C GLN A 73 -3.85 -2.64 15.38
N THR A 74 -3.28 -2.82 16.58
CA THR A 74 -2.55 -4.05 16.96
C THR A 74 -3.50 -5.14 17.48
N LYS A 75 -4.74 -4.78 17.84
CA LYS A 75 -5.78 -5.72 18.27
C LYS A 75 -6.60 -6.17 17.06
N GLN A 76 -6.87 -7.48 16.98
CA GLN A 76 -7.72 -8.06 15.96
C GLN A 76 -9.20 -7.72 16.22
N GLU A 77 -9.87 -7.14 15.23
CA GLU A 77 -11.31 -6.84 15.23
C GLU A 77 -11.90 -7.24 13.87
N ALA A 78 -13.21 -7.51 13.83
CA ALA A 78 -13.88 -8.03 12.65
C ALA A 78 -13.89 -6.99 11.50
N GLY A 79 -13.47 -7.40 10.30
CA GLY A 79 -13.51 -6.58 9.09
C GLY A 79 -12.22 -5.82 8.75
N LEU A 80 -11.19 -5.87 9.59
CA LEU A 80 -9.86 -5.36 9.24
C LEU A 80 -9.05 -6.41 8.47
N LEU A 81 -8.16 -5.93 7.60
CA LEU A 81 -7.19 -6.73 6.87
C LEU A 81 -5.93 -6.93 7.73
N GLU A 82 -5.49 -8.17 7.89
CA GLU A 82 -4.23 -8.46 8.58
C GLU A 82 -3.03 -8.16 7.66
N VAL A 83 -2.10 -7.34 8.14
CA VAL A 83 -0.80 -7.05 7.54
C VAL A 83 0.29 -7.63 8.46
N PRO A 84 1.09 -8.60 8.02
CA PRO A 84 2.19 -9.12 8.81
C PRO A 84 3.32 -8.09 8.91
N LEU A 85 3.87 -7.93 10.11
CA LEU A 85 5.07 -7.15 10.40
C LEU A 85 6.15 -8.09 10.95
N GLN A 86 7.42 -7.66 10.93
CA GLN A 86 8.53 -8.45 11.47
C GLN A 86 8.35 -8.82 12.96
N ASP A 87 7.70 -7.95 13.75
CA ASP A 87 7.51 -8.12 15.20
C ASP A 87 6.04 -8.39 15.60
N GLY A 88 5.15 -8.65 14.64
CA GLY A 88 3.74 -8.90 14.96
C GLY A 88 2.76 -8.76 13.81
N LYS A 89 1.54 -8.34 14.13
CA LYS A 89 0.42 -8.19 13.18
C LYS A 89 -0.19 -6.80 13.32
N LEU A 90 -0.43 -6.14 12.19
CA LEU A 90 -1.15 -4.88 12.12
C LEU A 90 -2.46 -5.09 11.37
N TYR A 91 -3.58 -4.78 12.01
CA TYR A 91 -4.91 -4.89 11.43
C TYR A 91 -5.31 -3.53 10.86
N VAL A 92 -5.43 -3.44 9.54
CA VAL A 92 -5.66 -2.19 8.81
C VAL A 92 -7.08 -2.19 8.23
N GLN A 93 -7.79 -1.07 8.33
CA GLN A 93 -9.12 -0.94 7.73
C GLN A 93 -9.06 -1.07 6.20
N ARG A 94 -10.11 -1.63 5.60
CA ARG A 94 -10.14 -1.93 4.16
C ARG A 94 -10.34 -0.70 3.27
N THR A 95 -10.84 0.40 3.83
CA THR A 95 -11.18 1.65 3.13
C THR A 95 -10.29 2.78 3.64
N PRO A 96 -9.70 3.61 2.77
CA PRO A 96 -8.94 4.78 3.20
C PRO A 96 -9.88 5.82 3.82
N VAL A 97 -9.46 6.43 4.94
CA VAL A 97 -10.17 7.53 5.61
C VAL A 97 -9.82 8.90 5.01
N LEU A 98 -8.59 9.03 4.49
CA LEU A 98 -8.08 10.19 3.77
C LEU A 98 -7.26 9.71 2.56
N THR A 99 -7.11 10.57 1.56
CA THR A 99 -6.45 10.28 0.28
C THR A 99 -5.50 11.40 -0.12
N ARG A 100 -4.77 11.23 -1.24
CA ARG A 100 -3.95 12.32 -1.80
C ARG A 100 -4.72 13.62 -2.05
N GLY A 101 -6.00 13.54 -2.41
CA GLY A 101 -6.85 14.71 -2.68
C GLY A 101 -7.23 15.52 -1.44
N ASP A 102 -7.02 14.97 -0.25
CA ASP A 102 -7.25 15.67 1.03
C ASP A 102 -6.03 16.50 1.50
N LEU A 103 -4.87 16.35 0.82
CA LEU A 103 -3.60 17.02 1.14
C LEU A 103 -3.38 18.26 0.27
N VAL A 104 -2.93 19.37 0.87
CA VAL A 104 -2.37 20.53 0.14
C VAL A 104 -0.86 20.45 0.00
N GLU A 105 -0.15 19.87 0.98
CA GLU A 105 1.31 19.90 1.04
C GLU A 105 1.87 18.67 1.77
N ALA A 106 3.04 18.22 1.34
CA ALA A 106 3.86 17.24 2.02
C ALA A 106 5.33 17.65 1.89
N ALA A 107 6.05 17.74 3.01
CA ALA A 107 7.41 18.26 3.06
C ALA A 107 8.28 17.47 4.04
N ALA A 108 9.55 17.28 3.69
CA ALA A 108 10.58 16.83 4.61
C ALA A 108 11.00 17.99 5.53
N MET A 109 11.14 17.73 6.82
CA MET A 109 11.48 18.73 7.84
C MET A 109 12.53 18.18 8.80
N VAL A 110 13.32 19.08 9.37
CA VAL A 110 14.29 18.78 10.43
C VAL A 110 14.04 19.75 11.58
N ASP A 111 14.01 19.24 12.81
CA ASP A 111 13.81 20.08 14.00
C ASP A 111 15.15 20.66 14.54
N GLN A 112 15.07 21.45 15.61
CA GLN A 112 16.24 22.02 16.29
C GLN A 112 17.18 20.96 16.89
N GLN A 113 16.68 19.77 17.22
CA GLN A 113 17.44 18.61 17.70
C GLN A 113 18.01 17.73 16.56
N GLY A 114 17.86 18.16 15.31
CA GLY A 114 18.33 17.41 14.13
C GLY A 114 17.50 16.14 13.83
N GLN A 115 16.34 15.97 14.46
CA GLN A 115 15.45 14.84 14.18
C GLN A 115 14.69 15.11 12.88
N ASN A 116 14.50 14.06 12.08
CA ASN A 116 13.93 14.13 10.74
C ASN A 116 12.45 13.74 10.77
N PHE A 117 11.61 14.48 10.07
CA PHE A 117 10.17 14.28 10.02
C PHE A 117 9.61 14.52 8.62
N VAL A 118 8.45 13.93 8.34
CA VAL A 118 7.58 14.35 7.23
C VAL A 118 6.41 15.11 7.80
N GLY A 119 6.25 16.36 7.38
CA GLY A 119 5.11 17.21 7.68
C GLY A 119 4.09 17.18 6.54
N LEU A 120 2.82 16.95 6.90
CA LEU A 120 1.68 16.91 5.98
C LEU A 120 0.68 17.98 6.37
N ARG A 121 0.22 18.78 5.40
CA ARG A 121 -0.86 19.76 5.58
C ARG A 121 -2.06 19.37 4.73
N PHE A 122 -3.22 19.30 5.35
CA PHE A 122 -4.49 18.94 4.72
C PHE A 122 -5.24 20.20 4.25
N ASN A 123 -6.14 20.04 3.27
CA ASN A 123 -7.12 21.09 2.94
C ASN A 123 -8.24 21.13 4.00
N ASP A 124 -9.11 22.15 3.95
CA ASP A 124 -10.18 22.35 4.95
C ASP A 124 -11.09 21.12 5.10
N ALA A 125 -11.44 20.45 4.00
CA ALA A 125 -12.22 19.21 4.03
C ALA A 125 -11.45 18.03 4.64
N GLY A 126 -10.17 17.88 4.27
CA GLY A 126 -9.25 16.88 4.84
C GLY A 126 -8.99 17.09 6.33
N ALA A 127 -8.84 18.34 6.77
CA ALA A 127 -8.64 18.70 8.17
C ALA A 127 -9.86 18.35 9.04
N ARG A 128 -11.09 18.63 8.57
CA ARG A 128 -12.32 18.21 9.26
C ARG A 128 -12.44 16.69 9.38
N LYS A 129 -12.21 15.95 8.28
CA LYS A 129 -12.17 14.48 8.28
C LYS A 129 -11.11 13.96 9.25
N LEU A 130 -9.91 14.53 9.25
CA LEU A 130 -8.80 14.15 10.12
C LEU A 130 -9.16 14.39 11.60
N SER A 131 -9.75 15.52 11.95
CA SER A 131 -10.27 15.81 13.30
C SER A 131 -11.29 14.76 13.75
N GLU A 132 -12.34 14.53 12.96
CA GLU A 132 -13.40 13.57 13.29
C GLU A 132 -12.88 12.14 13.47
N ILE A 133 -11.99 11.71 12.57
CA ILE A 133 -11.45 10.36 12.58
C ILE A 133 -10.43 10.18 13.72
N SER A 134 -9.51 11.12 13.91
CA SER A 134 -8.51 11.05 14.99
C SER A 134 -9.16 11.09 16.37
N SER A 135 -10.16 11.94 16.59
CA SER A 135 -10.94 12.01 17.84
C SER A 135 -11.58 10.67 18.21
N LYS A 136 -12.04 9.90 17.21
CA LYS A 136 -12.66 8.57 17.40
C LYS A 136 -11.62 7.43 17.48
N ASN A 137 -10.34 7.71 17.24
CA ASN A 137 -9.27 6.71 17.11
C ASN A 137 -8.02 7.03 17.94
N VAL A 138 -8.15 7.83 19.00
CA VAL A 138 -7.04 8.10 19.94
C VAL A 138 -6.56 6.77 20.54
N GLY A 139 -5.25 6.55 20.47
CA GLY A 139 -4.58 5.32 20.87
C GLY A 139 -4.32 4.32 19.73
N ASN A 140 -5.03 4.43 18.60
CA ASN A 140 -4.82 3.64 17.38
C ASN A 140 -3.69 4.21 16.52
N MET A 141 -3.38 3.57 15.39
CA MET A 141 -2.35 4.00 14.43
C MET A 141 -3.00 4.49 13.14
N LEU A 142 -2.37 5.44 12.46
CA LEU A 142 -2.77 5.92 11.15
C LEU A 142 -1.76 5.41 10.12
N ALA A 143 -2.09 4.32 9.44
CA ALA A 143 -1.27 3.72 8.40
C ALA A 143 -1.30 4.57 7.13
N LEU A 144 -0.13 5.09 6.73
CA LEU A 144 0.12 5.70 5.43
C LEU A 144 0.57 4.61 4.46
N VAL A 145 -0.21 4.42 3.40
CA VAL A 145 0.10 3.49 2.31
C VAL A 145 0.32 4.29 1.03
N ILE A 146 1.41 3.99 0.33
CA ILE A 146 1.74 4.57 -0.98
C ILE A 146 2.01 3.42 -1.94
N ASN A 147 1.39 3.41 -3.12
CA ASN A 147 1.58 2.35 -4.12
C ASN A 147 1.36 0.92 -3.59
N ARG A 148 0.44 0.77 -2.62
CA ARG A 148 0.12 -0.48 -1.89
C ARG A 148 1.19 -0.95 -0.90
N GLU A 149 2.25 -0.18 -0.67
CA GLU A 149 3.25 -0.42 0.38
C GLU A 149 2.95 0.40 1.64
N LEU A 150 3.12 -0.19 2.82
CA LEU A 150 2.97 0.49 4.10
C LEU A 150 4.25 1.29 4.41
N VAL A 151 4.18 2.61 4.25
CA VAL A 151 5.34 3.51 4.37
C VAL A 151 5.55 3.99 5.81
N ALA A 152 4.46 4.31 6.51
CA ALA A 152 4.52 4.75 7.91
C ALA A 152 3.22 4.38 8.64
N ALA A 153 3.28 4.27 9.97
CA ALA A 153 2.10 4.07 10.81
C ALA A 153 2.19 4.83 12.15
N PRO A 154 2.27 6.17 12.14
CA PRO A 154 2.27 6.98 13.37
C PRO A 154 1.06 6.68 14.26
N ARG A 155 1.26 6.75 15.58
CA ARG A 155 0.20 6.60 16.57
C ARG A 155 -0.58 7.90 16.72
N ILE A 156 -1.91 7.80 16.78
CA ILE A 156 -2.81 8.92 17.07
C ILE A 156 -2.81 9.13 18.60
N SER A 157 -1.93 10.00 19.09
CA SER A 157 -1.82 10.29 20.53
C SER A 157 -2.88 11.28 21.04
N GLU A 158 -3.37 12.17 20.17
CA GLU A 158 -4.34 13.22 20.48
C GLU A 158 -5.22 13.54 19.25
N PRO A 159 -6.37 14.22 19.43
CA PRO A 159 -7.17 14.74 18.32
C PRO A 159 -6.39 15.71 17.41
N LEU A 160 -6.35 15.41 16.10
CA LEU A 160 -5.58 16.14 15.10
C LEU A 160 -6.40 17.26 14.45
N ASP A 161 -6.84 18.22 15.27
CA ASP A 161 -7.75 19.30 14.85
C ASP A 161 -7.09 20.37 13.95
N ARG A 162 -5.77 20.49 14.01
CA ARG A 162 -5.00 21.55 13.32
C ARG A 162 -4.84 21.36 11.80
N GLY A 163 -5.42 20.30 11.22
CA GLY A 163 -5.25 19.99 9.79
C GLY A 163 -3.80 19.68 9.37
N VAL A 164 -2.94 19.32 10.32
CA VAL A 164 -1.54 18.91 10.09
C VAL A 164 -1.24 17.59 10.77
N LEU A 165 -0.37 16.80 10.14
CA LEU A 165 0.17 15.56 10.68
C LEU A 165 1.69 15.57 10.48
N ALA A 166 2.45 15.22 11.51
CA ALA A 166 3.88 15.03 11.42
C ALA A 166 4.27 13.66 11.96
N PHE A 167 5.22 12.98 11.32
CA PHE A 167 5.76 11.71 11.78
C PHE A 167 7.27 11.63 11.53
N GLY A 168 8.00 10.98 12.44
CA GLY A 168 9.45 10.86 12.38
C GLY A 168 9.93 9.87 11.32
N THR A 169 11.11 10.11 10.78
CA THR A 169 11.81 9.25 9.82
C THR A 169 13.23 8.92 10.31
N PRO A 170 13.83 7.81 9.87
CA PRO A 170 15.17 7.43 10.33
C PRO A 170 16.28 8.37 9.85
N ASN A 171 16.07 9.13 8.76
CA ASN A 171 17.02 10.09 8.20
C ASN A 171 16.33 11.08 7.25
N ALA A 172 17.07 12.10 6.81
CA ALA A 172 16.60 13.16 5.92
C ALA A 172 16.24 12.66 4.51
N GLN A 173 17.00 11.70 3.96
CA GLN A 173 16.75 11.15 2.62
C GLN A 173 15.39 10.44 2.58
N ALA A 174 15.12 9.57 3.56
CA ALA A 174 13.83 8.90 3.70
C ALA A 174 12.67 9.91 3.87
N ALA A 175 12.88 11.03 4.57
CA ALA A 175 11.86 12.08 4.65
C ALA A 175 11.58 12.72 3.29
N ALA A 176 12.62 13.00 2.50
CA ALA A 176 12.50 13.59 1.17
C ALA A 176 11.81 12.63 0.18
N GLU A 177 12.21 11.37 0.15
CA GLU A 177 11.63 10.32 -0.70
C GLU A 177 10.14 10.10 -0.36
N ILE A 178 9.79 9.99 0.93
CA ILE A 178 8.40 9.86 1.36
C ILE A 178 7.59 11.11 0.99
N ALA A 179 8.12 12.33 1.20
CA ALA A 179 7.42 13.55 0.84
C ALA A 179 7.22 13.71 -0.68
N ALA A 180 8.17 13.29 -1.51
CA ALA A 180 8.04 13.23 -2.98
C ALA A 180 6.98 12.21 -3.40
N ALA A 181 7.08 10.97 -2.90
CA ALA A 181 6.12 9.91 -3.18
C ALA A 181 4.69 10.26 -2.75
N ILE A 182 4.52 11.00 -1.63
CA ILE A 182 3.22 11.54 -1.22
C ILE A 182 2.77 12.63 -2.20
N ARG A 183 3.63 13.56 -2.61
CA ARG A 183 3.24 14.63 -3.56
C ARG A 183 2.74 14.05 -4.89
N GLY A 184 3.21 12.87 -5.28
CA GLY A 184 3.03 12.27 -6.61
C GLY A 184 4.17 12.64 -7.56
N ASP A 185 5.29 13.07 -6.98
CA ASP A 185 6.52 13.50 -7.63
C ASP A 185 7.40 12.26 -7.86
N ASP A 186 7.81 11.99 -9.09
CA ASP A 186 8.64 10.82 -9.40
C ASP A 186 10.11 11.11 -9.03
N PRO A 187 10.72 10.36 -8.08
CA PRO A 187 12.06 10.66 -7.59
C PRO A 187 13.17 10.41 -8.61
N ALA A 188 12.88 9.83 -9.78
CA ALA A 188 13.84 9.69 -10.88
C ALA A 188 13.82 10.88 -11.87
N ALA A 189 12.91 11.85 -11.72
CA ALA A 189 12.76 12.97 -12.64
C ALA A 189 13.55 14.24 -12.28
N GLU A 190 13.89 14.47 -11.00
CA GLU A 190 14.64 15.66 -10.56
C GLU A 190 15.94 15.32 -9.82
N PRO A 191 17.10 15.88 -10.23
CA PRO A 191 18.31 15.81 -9.44
C PRO A 191 18.09 16.58 -8.13
N ALA A 192 18.40 15.93 -7.00
CA ALA A 192 18.21 16.50 -5.67
C ALA A 192 18.73 17.96 -5.59
N PRO A 193 17.99 18.89 -4.96
CA PRO A 193 18.39 20.28 -4.87
C PRO A 193 19.69 20.39 -4.06
N SER A 194 20.81 20.48 -4.79
CA SER A 194 22.11 20.88 -4.28
C SER A 194 22.05 22.38 -4.00
N GLY A 195 21.32 22.73 -2.94
CA GLY A 195 20.74 24.07 -2.79
C GLY A 195 20.15 24.35 -1.41
N ALA A 196 20.63 23.68 -0.37
CA ALA A 196 20.44 24.14 1.02
C ALA A 196 21.36 25.35 1.30
N THR A 197 21.24 26.41 0.49
CA THR A 197 21.90 27.69 0.72
C THR A 197 21.16 28.37 1.86
N GLN A 198 21.63 28.12 3.08
CA GLN A 198 21.09 28.70 4.31
C GLN A 198 21.02 30.24 4.18
N PRO A 199 19.83 30.86 4.28
CA PRO A 199 19.75 32.31 4.43
C PRO A 199 20.39 32.68 5.78
N GLY A 200 21.36 33.60 5.75
CA GLY A 200 22.35 33.74 6.82
C GLY A 200 21.77 33.99 8.21
N ALA A 201 22.20 33.16 9.17
CA ALA A 201 22.29 33.59 10.56
C ALA A 201 23.46 34.59 10.69
N ALA A 202 23.19 35.76 11.26
CA ALA A 202 24.13 36.88 11.30
C ALA A 202 25.43 36.54 12.09
N PRO A 203 26.58 37.15 11.74
CA PRO A 203 27.77 37.07 12.58
C PRO A 203 27.49 37.70 13.94
N ALA A 204 27.86 37.00 15.02
CA ALA A 204 27.76 37.52 16.37
C ALA A 204 28.59 38.81 16.52
N PRO A 205 28.12 39.82 17.27
CA PRO A 205 28.91 41.02 17.52
C PRO A 205 30.13 40.67 18.39
N THR A 206 31.32 40.84 17.81
CA THR A 206 32.58 40.81 18.54
C THR A 206 32.55 41.85 19.66
N VAL A 207 32.60 41.40 20.91
CA VAL A 207 32.88 42.28 22.06
C VAL A 207 34.37 42.68 22.01
N PRO A 208 34.72 43.98 21.87
CA PRO A 208 36.10 44.40 21.97
C PRO A 208 36.56 44.32 23.43
N ALA A 209 37.77 43.83 23.65
CA ALA A 209 38.40 43.83 24.97
C ALA A 209 38.60 45.29 25.45
N GLN A 210 37.99 45.65 26.58
CA GLN A 210 38.28 46.89 27.30
C GLN A 210 39.58 46.70 28.10
N SER A 211 40.68 47.24 27.58
CA SER A 211 41.92 47.44 28.33
C SER A 211 41.99 48.90 28.82
N GLY A 212 42.19 49.08 30.12
CA GLY A 212 42.37 50.37 30.78
C GLY A 212 41.62 50.43 32.12
N SER A 213 42.21 50.88 33.23
CA SER A 213 43.58 51.36 33.47
C SER A 213 44.00 51.06 34.92
#